data_AF-A0A8X6HNA1-F1
#
_entry.id   AF-A0A8X6HNA1-F1
#
_cell.length_a   1.000
_cell.length_b   1.000
_cell.length_c   1.000
_cell.angle_alpha   90.00
_cell.angle_beta   90.00
_cell.angle_gamma   90.00
#
_symmetry.space_group_name_H-M   'P 1'
#
loop_
_entity.id
_entity.type
_entity.pdbx_description
1 polymer ?
#
loop_
_entity_poly.entity_id
_entity_poly.type
_entity_poly.pdbx_seq_one_letter_code
_entity_poly.pdbx_strand_id
1 'polypeptide(L)'
;MNRSSEGRSHENVSAESSEINRVVVKPPPFWRNKPNLWFFQLEAQFDVANITQDQTKYNIVLSALDEHILDYIEDILSNPPT
;
A
#
# COMPACT_ATOMS: atom_id res chain seq x y z
N MET A 1 4.59 62.74 15.99
CA MET A 1 4.93 61.79 17.07
C MET A 1 3.60 61.31 17.62
N ASN A 2 3.11 60.10 17.34
CA ASN A 2 3.68 58.83 17.81
C ASN A 2 3.31 57.65 16.90
N ARG A 3 4.23 56.68 16.89
CA ARG A 3 4.27 55.44 16.14
C ARG A 3 3.71 54.30 17.02
N SER A 4 3.20 53.26 16.36
CA SER A 4 3.12 51.86 16.82
C SER A 4 2.07 51.49 17.88
N SER A 5 1.24 50.49 17.53
CA SER A 5 1.21 49.19 18.23
C SER A 5 0.55 48.14 17.32
N GLU A 6 1.34 47.17 16.90
CA GLU A 6 0.92 45.93 16.22
C GLU A 6 0.10 45.03 17.16
N GLY A 7 -0.85 44.30 16.58
CA GLY A 7 -1.59 43.21 17.21
C GLY A 7 -1.81 42.10 16.21
N ARG A 8 -0.71 41.41 15.88
CA ARG A 8 -0.58 40.27 14.98
C ARG A 8 -1.68 39.23 15.20
N SER A 9 -2.45 38.95 14.15
CA SER A 9 -3.37 37.82 14.04
C SER A 9 -2.60 36.51 14.24
N HIS A 10 -2.83 35.83 15.37
CA HIS A 10 -2.47 34.43 15.52
C HIS A 10 -3.68 33.61 15.07
N GLU A 11 -3.71 33.34 13.76
CA GLU A 11 -4.62 32.37 13.17
C GLU A 11 -4.21 31.00 13.72
N ASN A 12 -5.03 30.50 14.65
CA ASN A 12 -4.86 29.21 15.27
C ASN A 12 -5.17 28.14 14.22
N VAL A 13 -4.15 27.73 13.45
CA VAL A 13 -4.24 26.54 12.59
C VAL A 13 -4.42 25.33 13.49
N SER A 14 -5.68 24.97 13.72
CA SER A 14 -6.07 23.65 14.24
C SER A 14 -5.49 22.65 13.26
N ALA A 15 -4.39 22.02 13.66
CA ALA A 15 -3.86 20.86 12.98
C ALA A 15 -4.87 19.74 13.20
N GLU A 16 -5.88 19.68 12.33
CA GLU A 16 -6.82 18.58 12.21
C GLU A 16 -5.99 17.32 11.95
N SER A 17 -5.67 16.58 13.00
CA SER A 17 -5.02 15.28 12.89
C SER A 17 -6.01 14.33 12.25
N SER A 18 -5.98 14.25 10.92
CA SER A 18 -6.76 13.26 10.18
C SER A 18 -6.33 11.89 10.67
N GLU A 19 -7.19 11.19 11.42
CA GLU A 19 -6.94 9.81 11.83
C GLU A 19 -6.85 8.94 10.57
N ILE A 20 -5.62 8.62 10.15
CA ILE A 20 -5.37 7.71 9.03
C ILE A 20 -5.66 6.30 9.53
N ASN A 21 -6.88 5.81 9.31
CA ASN A 21 -7.21 4.41 9.57
C ASN A 21 -6.54 3.55 8.49
N ARG A 22 -5.39 2.95 8.83
CA ARG A 22 -4.58 2.18 7.87
C ARG A 22 -5.28 0.85 7.56
N VAL A 23 -5.89 0.74 6.38
CA VAL A 23 -6.46 -0.50 5.87
C VAL A 23 -5.32 -1.49 5.61
N VAL A 24 -5.34 -2.64 6.29
CA VAL A 24 -4.38 -3.72 6.09
C VAL A 24 -4.98 -4.73 5.11
N VAL A 25 -4.34 -4.91 3.95
CA VAL A 25 -4.69 -6.01 3.04
C VAL A 25 -4.14 -7.30 3.63
N LYS A 26 -5.05 -8.22 3.98
CA LYS A 26 -4.71 -9.62 4.28
C LYS A 26 -4.99 -10.43 3.02
N PRO A 27 -3.95 -10.89 2.30
CA PRO A 27 -4.16 -11.61 1.05
C PRO A 27 -4.91 -12.93 1.31
N PRO A 28 -5.86 -13.31 0.43
CA PRO A 28 -6.51 -14.61 0.53
C PRO A 28 -5.52 -15.74 0.18
N PRO A 29 -5.78 -16.99 0.60
CA PRO A 29 -4.98 -18.15 0.19
C PRO A 29 -4.85 -18.22 -1.34
N PHE A 30 -3.65 -18.50 -1.83
CA PHE A 30 -3.38 -18.54 -3.26
C PHE A 30 -4.15 -19.66 -3.98
N TRP A 31 -4.70 -19.35 -5.16
CA TRP A 31 -5.48 -20.31 -5.96
C TRP A 31 -4.67 -20.86 -7.13
N ARG A 32 -3.95 -21.96 -6.89
CA ARG A 32 -3.08 -22.61 -7.91
C ARG A 32 -3.81 -22.95 -9.23
N ASN A 33 -5.09 -23.33 -9.16
CA ASN A 33 -5.88 -23.69 -10.36
C ASN A 33 -6.38 -22.48 -11.15
N LYS A 34 -6.45 -21.29 -10.54
CA LYS A 34 -7.01 -20.05 -11.13
C LYS A 34 -6.25 -18.81 -10.64
N PRO A 35 -4.93 -18.70 -10.89
CA PRO A 35 -4.10 -17.62 -10.36
C PRO A 35 -4.57 -16.24 -10.85
N ASN A 36 -5.03 -16.14 -12.10
CA ASN A 36 -5.53 -14.88 -12.67
C ASN A 36 -6.74 -14.32 -11.90
N LEU A 37 -7.68 -15.18 -11.49
CA LEU A 37 -8.84 -14.73 -10.69
C LEU A 37 -8.42 -14.27 -9.29
N TRP A 38 -7.45 -14.98 -8.69
CA TRP A 38 -6.88 -14.58 -7.41
C TRP A 38 -6.19 -13.21 -7.50
N PHE A 39 -5.43 -12.95 -8.57
CA PHE A 39 -4.83 -11.63 -8.82
C PHE A 39 -5.88 -10.53 -9.00
N PHE A 40 -6.95 -10.75 -9.78
CA PHE A 40 -8.02 -9.76 -9.92
C PHE A 40 -8.66 -9.40 -8.57
N GLN A 41 -8.88 -10.40 -7.71
CA GLN A 41 -9.42 -10.16 -6.37
C GLN A 41 -8.43 -9.37 -5.51
N LEU A 42 -7.13 -9.66 -5.60
CA LEU A 42 -6.10 -9.00 -4.82
C LEU A 42 -5.86 -7.55 -5.28
N GLU A 43 -5.87 -7.27 -6.58
CA GLU A 43 -5.78 -5.90 -7.13
C GLU A 43 -6.94 -5.04 -6.65
N ALA A 44 -8.17 -5.58 -6.64
CA ALA A 44 -9.32 -4.86 -6.09
C ALA A 44 -9.13 -4.50 -4.60
N GLN A 45 -8.44 -5.33 -3.82
CA GLN A 45 -8.12 -5.02 -2.42
C GLN A 45 -7.04 -3.95 -2.31
N PHE A 46 -6.05 -3.94 -3.21
CA PHE A 46 -5.06 -2.87 -3.25
C PHE A 46 -5.71 -1.52 -3.56
N ASP A 47 -6.67 -1.49 -4.49
CA ASP A 47 -7.40 -0.26 -4.81
C ASP A 47 -8.20 0.26 -3.61
N VAL A 48 -8.93 -0.62 -2.92
CA VAL A 48 -9.69 -0.25 -1.71
C VAL A 48 -8.79 0.23 -0.58
N ALA A 49 -7.59 -0.35 -0.43
CA ALA A 49 -6.62 0.03 0.58
C ALA A 49 -5.70 1.19 0.15
N ASN A 50 -5.89 1.74 -1.06
CA ASN A 50 -5.07 2.77 -1.67
C ASN A 50 -3.56 2.40 -1.71
N ILE A 51 -3.27 1.12 -1.95
CA ILE A 51 -1.91 0.60 -2.11
C ILE A 51 -1.51 0.77 -3.57
N THR A 52 -0.76 1.82 -3.85
CA THR A 52 -0.34 2.19 -5.21
C THR A 52 1.12 1.88 -5.52
N GLN A 53 1.95 1.67 -4.48
CA GLN A 53 3.37 1.34 -4.68
C GLN A 53 3.54 -0.12 -5.09
N ASP A 54 4.10 -0.33 -6.28
CA ASP A 54 4.35 -1.66 -6.85
C ASP A 54 5.20 -2.54 -5.91
N GLN A 55 6.21 -1.97 -5.26
CA GLN A 55 7.02 -2.70 -4.28
C GLN A 55 6.17 -3.26 -3.12
N THR A 56 5.17 -2.49 -2.65
CA THR A 56 4.27 -2.93 -1.59
C THR A 56 3.33 -4.02 -2.10
N LYS A 57 2.77 -3.87 -3.30
CA LYS A 57 1.93 -4.90 -3.95
C LYS A 57 2.70 -6.21 -4.11
N TYR A 58 3.92 -6.13 -4.65
CA TYR A 58 4.84 -7.26 -4.82
C TYR A 58 5.12 -7.97 -3.50
N ASN A 59 5.49 -7.22 -2.44
CA ASN A 59 5.76 -7.81 -1.13
C ASN A 59 4.54 -8.55 -0.56
N ILE A 60 3.33 -8.00 -0.76
CA ILE A 60 2.09 -8.64 -0.30
C ILE A 60 1.81 -9.91 -1.11
N VAL A 61 1.95 -9.88 -2.43
CA VAL A 61 1.81 -11.05 -3.30
C VAL A 61 2.79 -12.13 -2.86
N LEU A 62 4.08 -11.79 -2.71
CA LEU A 62 5.13 -12.74 -2.30
C LEU A 62 4.82 -13.39 -0.95
N SER A 63 4.32 -12.60 0.03
CA SER A 63 3.94 -13.12 1.34
C SER A 63 2.73 -14.07 1.33
N ALA A 64 1.96 -14.08 0.25
CA ALA A 64 0.77 -14.92 0.10
C ALA A 64 1.05 -16.26 -0.62
N LEU A 65 2.23 -16.41 -1.21
CA LEU A 65 2.65 -17.62 -1.91
C LEU A 65 3.30 -18.59 -0.93
N ASP A 66 3.06 -19.88 -1.13
CA ASP A 66 3.73 -20.94 -0.37
C ASP A 66 5.07 -21.33 -0.99
N GLU A 67 5.91 -22.01 -0.19
CA GLU A 67 7.28 -22.44 -0.58
C GLU A 67 7.30 -23.18 -1.92
N HIS A 68 6.36 -24.08 -2.17
CA HIS A 68 6.31 -24.83 -3.43
C HIS A 68 6.04 -23.96 -4.65
N ILE A 69 5.26 -22.88 -4.50
CA ILE A 69 5.03 -21.92 -5.57
C ILE A 69 6.27 -21.05 -5.76
N LEU A 70 6.91 -20.63 -4.67
CA LEU A 70 8.14 -19.84 -4.72
C LEU A 70 9.27 -20.60 -5.42
N ASP A 71 9.44 -21.88 -5.12
CA ASP A 71 10.40 -22.77 -5.81
C ASP A 71 10.11 -22.86 -7.31
N TYR A 72 8.83 -22.89 -7.70
CA TYR A 72 8.42 -22.97 -9.10
C TYR A 72 8.70 -21.69 -9.89
N ILE A 73 8.77 -20.53 -9.21
CA ILE A 73 9.02 -19.22 -9.83
C ILE A 73 10.39 -18.64 -9.45
N GLU A 74 11.27 -19.45 -8.84
CA GLU A 74 12.58 -19.01 -8.34
C GLU A 74 13.42 -18.37 -9.46
N ASP A 75 13.33 -18.93 -10.68
CA ASP A 75 14.00 -18.42 -11.87
C ASP A 75 13.52 -17.02 -12.26
N ILE A 76 12.21 -16.76 -12.15
CA ILE A 76 11.59 -15.44 -12.40
C ILE A 76 12.02 -14.43 -11.32
N LEU A 77 12.09 -14.86 -10.06
CA LEU A 77 12.50 -14.01 -8.94
C LEU A 77 13.99 -13.68 -8.98
N SER A 78 14.82 -14.65 -9.37
CA SER A 78 16.27 -14.51 -9.47
C SER A 78 16.71 -13.68 -10.68
N ASN A 79 15.84 -13.54 -11.67
CA ASN A 79 16.12 -12.82 -12.91
C ASN A 79 14.92 -11.91 -13.27
N PRO A 80 14.72 -10.79 -12.54
CA PRO A 80 13.60 -9.89 -12.80
C PRO A 80 13.69 -9.33 -14.23
N PRO A 81 12.59 -9.34 -15.02
CA PRO A 81 12.61 -8.77 -16.36
C PRO A 81 12.96 -7.28 -16.30
N THR A 82 13.97 -6.88 -17.07
CA THR A 82 14.45 -5.50 -17.24
C THR A 82 13.48 -4.62 -17.99
#